data_AF-A0A7Y1VFR1-F1
#
_entry.id   AF-A0A7Y1VFR1-F1
#
_cell.length_a   1.000
_cell.length_b   1.000
_cell.length_c   1.000
_cell.angle_alpha   90.00
_cell.angle_beta   90.00
_cell.angle_gamma   90.00
#
_symmetry.space_group_name_H-M   'P 1'
#
loop_
_entity.id
_entity.type
_entity.pdbx_description
1 polymer ?
#
loop_
_entity_poly.entity_id
_entity_poly.type
_entity_poly.pdbx_seq_one_letter_code
_entity_poly.pdbx_strand_id
1 'polypeptide(L)'
;MRVALHQQLVVQNSTATPVEIQWNGIDSEVAVEDVFVTDGVISDYLGVGVHRLESQPVEITLVVVDPETLVFVVEPMMLRKWGPVTVGSTVEEAESALGGRLVFPDSEFVGGSECQYAYVEHDPYSPGFMILDGTTVARIDATAPEHHTASGIRLGSPTDEVLAAYGDVIERSPHAYVDGEYLTLVPNDEVDAAYRVVFATNEADEVTGFQNGLEGPANWVEGCA
;
A
#
# COMPACT_ATOMS: atom_id res chain seq x y z
N MET A 1 19.81 8.06 28.67
CA MET A 1 19.73 6.96 29.68
C MET A 1 18.59 6.05 29.24
N ARG A 2 18.89 4.93 28.58
CA ARG A 2 17.88 3.99 28.06
C ARG A 2 17.71 2.86 29.07
N VAL A 3 16.48 2.62 29.52
CA VAL A 3 16.13 1.49 30.39
C VAL A 3 15.88 0.29 29.48
N ALA A 4 16.60 -0.80 29.70
CA ALA A 4 16.38 -2.07 29.00
C ALA A 4 15.23 -2.82 29.69
N LEU A 5 14.15 -3.05 28.96
CA LEU A 5 13.07 -3.97 29.35
C LEU A 5 13.20 -5.20 28.46
N HIS A 6 13.41 -6.37 29.08
CA HIS A 6 13.43 -7.66 28.38
C HIS A 6 11.97 -8.02 28.07
N GLN A 7 11.62 -8.12 26.78
CA GLN A 7 10.26 -8.46 26.35
C GLN A 7 10.29 -9.78 25.56
N GLN A 8 9.41 -10.72 25.94
CA GLN A 8 9.16 -11.97 25.22
C GLN A 8 8.17 -11.71 24.08
N LEU A 9 8.35 -12.38 22.93
CA LEU A 9 7.46 -12.30 21.77
C LEU A 9 6.79 -13.65 21.51
N VAL A 10 5.48 -13.68 21.31
CA VAL A 10 4.74 -14.86 20.83
C VAL A 10 4.36 -14.64 19.36
N VAL A 11 4.61 -15.64 18.50
CA VAL A 11 4.33 -15.57 17.05
C VAL A 11 3.38 -16.71 16.67
N GLN A 12 2.16 -16.39 16.27
CA GLN A 12 1.17 -17.40 15.89
C GLN A 12 1.01 -17.47 14.36
N ASN A 13 1.35 -18.61 13.78
CA ASN A 13 1.07 -18.92 12.37
C ASN A 13 -0.35 -19.48 12.24
N SER A 14 -1.26 -18.72 11.61
CA SER A 14 -2.65 -19.12 11.36
C SER A 14 -2.88 -19.78 10.00
N THR A 15 -1.83 -20.03 9.23
CA THR A 15 -1.93 -20.76 7.97
C THR A 15 -2.05 -22.27 8.23
N ALA A 16 -2.51 -23.03 7.23
CA ALA A 16 -2.72 -24.47 7.39
C ALA A 16 -1.42 -25.29 7.40
N THR A 17 -0.27 -24.64 7.17
CA THR A 17 1.04 -25.27 7.02
C THR A 17 2.11 -24.43 7.71
N PRO A 18 3.27 -24.99 8.07
CA PRO A 18 4.40 -24.19 8.52
C PRO A 18 4.82 -23.15 7.47
N VAL A 19 5.29 -21.99 7.92
CA VAL A 19 5.76 -20.89 7.07
C VAL A 19 7.21 -20.58 7.43
N GLU A 20 8.06 -20.44 6.42
CA GLU A 20 9.44 -19.99 6.59
C GLU A 20 9.47 -18.47 6.75
N ILE A 21 10.11 -18.00 7.80
CA ILE A 21 10.37 -16.58 8.04
C ILE A 21 11.86 -16.34 8.18
N GLN A 22 12.32 -15.14 7.84
CA GLN A 22 13.69 -14.75 8.12
C GLN A 22 13.76 -14.08 9.50
N TRP A 23 14.31 -14.78 10.49
CA TRP A 23 14.43 -14.32 11.89
C TRP A 23 15.91 -14.12 12.24
N ASN A 24 16.32 -12.88 12.56
CA ASN A 24 17.72 -12.55 12.90
C ASN A 24 18.73 -12.99 11.83
N GLY A 25 18.36 -12.89 10.54
CA GLY A 25 19.20 -13.31 9.41
C GLY A 25 19.33 -14.83 9.25
N ILE A 26 18.46 -15.61 9.92
CA ILE A 26 18.40 -17.07 9.84
C ILE A 26 17.01 -17.46 9.36
N ASP A 27 16.94 -18.32 8.34
CA ASP A 27 15.69 -18.93 7.90
C ASP A 27 15.15 -19.82 9.03
N SER A 28 13.92 -19.56 9.45
CA SER A 28 13.26 -20.21 10.59
C SER A 28 11.85 -20.64 10.20
N GLU A 29 11.57 -21.93 10.40
CA GLU A 29 10.24 -22.51 10.17
C GLU A 29 9.33 -22.22 11.37
N VAL A 30 8.18 -21.57 11.14
CA VAL A 30 7.15 -21.37 12.15
C VAL A 30 6.04 -22.38 11.95
N ALA A 31 5.99 -23.37 12.83
CA ALA A 31 4.92 -24.36 12.87
C ALA A 31 3.57 -23.70 13.18
N VAL A 32 2.47 -24.43 12.92
CA VAL A 32 1.14 -24.03 13.34
C VAL A 32 1.14 -23.99 14.89
N GLU A 33 1.26 -22.77 15.44
CA GLU A 33 1.49 -22.42 16.86
C GLU A 33 2.93 -22.66 17.38
N ASP A 34 3.76 -21.60 17.46
CA ASP A 34 5.13 -21.66 18.03
C ASP A 34 5.50 -20.41 18.87
N VAL A 35 6.58 -20.46 19.67
CA VAL A 35 6.99 -19.39 20.61
C VAL A 35 8.50 -19.15 20.61
N PHE A 36 8.95 -17.89 20.50
CA PHE A 36 10.37 -17.51 20.54
C PHE A 36 10.70 -16.57 21.73
N VAL A 37 11.94 -16.61 22.23
CA VAL A 37 12.41 -15.74 23.34
C VAL A 37 13.69 -15.02 22.95
N THR A 38 13.75 -13.69 23.12
CA THR A 38 14.91 -12.86 22.77
C THR A 38 15.29 -11.85 23.86
N ASP A 39 16.58 -11.53 23.95
CA ASP A 39 17.14 -10.47 24.80
C ASP A 39 17.58 -9.27 23.93
N GLY A 40 16.73 -8.24 23.75
CA GLY A 40 17.11 -7.02 22.99
C GLY A 40 15.95 -6.09 22.60
N VAL A 41 16.24 -5.07 21.77
CA VAL A 41 15.25 -4.08 21.29
C VAL A 41 14.64 -4.55 19.98
N ILE A 42 13.31 -4.59 19.90
CA ILE A 42 12.50 -5.16 18.80
C ILE A 42 12.95 -4.72 17.39
N SER A 43 13.28 -3.44 17.20
CA SER A 43 13.70 -2.88 15.92
C SER A 43 15.00 -3.47 15.36
N ASP A 44 15.82 -4.09 16.21
CA ASP A 44 17.10 -4.69 15.81
C ASP A 44 16.89 -6.09 15.17
N TYR A 45 15.65 -6.62 15.20
CA TYR A 45 15.30 -7.98 14.77
C TYR A 45 14.32 -8.04 13.59
N LEU A 46 13.90 -6.89 13.04
CA LEU A 46 12.86 -6.79 12.02
C LEU A 46 13.43 -6.50 10.63
N GLY A 47 13.16 -7.41 9.68
CA GLY A 47 13.18 -7.16 8.23
C GLY A 47 11.77 -7.00 7.66
N VAL A 48 11.63 -6.57 6.39
CA VAL A 48 10.33 -6.34 5.71
C VAL A 48 9.46 -7.60 5.80
N GLY A 49 8.18 -7.46 6.18
CA GLY A 49 7.25 -8.59 6.33
C GLY A 49 6.93 -9.02 7.77
N VAL A 50 7.20 -8.19 8.79
CA VAL A 50 6.73 -8.48 10.16
C VAL A 50 5.66 -7.49 10.59
N HIS A 51 4.45 -8.00 10.82
CA HIS A 51 3.25 -7.20 10.98
C HIS A 51 2.73 -7.07 12.41
N ARG A 52 3.57 -7.29 13.47
CA ARG A 52 3.51 -6.68 14.84
C ARG A 52 4.08 -7.61 15.95
N LEU A 53 4.68 -7.05 17.01
CA LEU A 53 5.32 -7.76 18.14
C LEU A 53 4.63 -7.54 19.48
N GLU A 54 4.36 -8.59 20.24
CA GLU A 54 3.65 -8.47 21.50
C GLU A 54 4.46 -8.68 22.78
N SER A 55 4.53 -7.62 23.59
CA SER A 55 4.84 -7.66 25.01
C SER A 55 3.56 -7.40 25.81
N GLN A 56 3.36 -8.12 26.92
CA GLN A 56 2.37 -7.71 27.90
C GLN A 56 2.63 -6.23 28.30
N PRO A 57 1.61 -5.34 28.21
CA PRO A 57 0.19 -5.67 28.37
C PRO A 57 -0.76 -5.43 27.14
N VAL A 58 -0.37 -5.52 25.87
CA VAL A 58 -1.28 -5.16 24.72
C VAL A 58 -1.37 -6.24 23.64
N GLU A 59 -2.58 -6.73 23.34
CA GLU A 59 -2.92 -7.67 22.23
C GLU A 59 -2.54 -7.19 20.82
N ILE A 60 -1.85 -8.06 20.09
CA ILE A 60 -1.23 -7.85 18.80
C ILE A 60 -1.53 -9.06 17.90
N THR A 61 -2.41 -8.83 16.92
CA THR A 61 -2.69 -9.78 15.86
C THR A 61 -1.63 -9.66 14.77
N LEU A 62 -0.99 -10.78 14.43
CA LEU A 62 -0.03 -10.90 13.33
C LEU A 62 -0.72 -11.65 12.19
N VAL A 63 -0.82 -11.02 11.02
CA VAL A 63 -1.39 -11.63 9.82
C VAL A 63 -0.24 -12.03 8.91
N VAL A 64 -0.04 -13.33 8.73
CA VAL A 64 0.92 -13.88 7.76
C VAL A 64 0.15 -14.17 6.49
N VAL A 65 0.49 -13.44 5.42
CA VAL A 65 -0.05 -13.64 4.07
C VAL A 65 1.09 -13.99 3.14
N ASP A 66 0.85 -14.94 2.25
CA ASP A 66 1.76 -15.19 1.14
C ASP A 66 1.60 -14.04 0.14
N PRO A 67 2.63 -13.22 -0.13
CA PRO A 67 2.52 -12.10 -1.06
C PRO A 67 2.12 -12.53 -2.47
N GLU A 68 2.37 -13.79 -2.87
CA GLU A 68 1.92 -14.32 -4.16
C GLU A 68 0.40 -14.60 -4.20
N THR A 69 -0.25 -14.67 -3.04
CA THR A 69 -1.70 -14.81 -2.92
C THR A 69 -2.43 -13.46 -2.90
N LEU A 70 -1.68 -12.36 -2.81
CA LEU A 70 -2.23 -11.01 -2.72
C LEU A 70 -2.37 -10.40 -4.11
N VAL A 71 -3.61 -10.09 -4.45
CA VAL A 71 -3.97 -9.69 -5.81
C VAL A 71 -3.19 -8.45 -6.26
N PHE A 72 -3.02 -7.44 -5.40
CA PHE A 72 -2.37 -6.17 -5.76
C PHE A 72 -0.84 -6.19 -5.76
N VAL A 73 -0.25 -7.17 -5.07
CA VAL A 73 1.20 -7.39 -5.11
C VAL A 73 1.59 -8.00 -6.46
N VAL A 74 0.76 -8.91 -6.98
CA VAL A 74 1.01 -9.63 -8.23
C VAL A 74 0.49 -8.88 -9.45
N GLU A 75 -0.68 -8.25 -9.35
CA GLU A 75 -1.28 -7.50 -10.45
C GLU A 75 -0.78 -6.06 -10.48
N PRO A 76 -0.25 -5.57 -11.61
CA PRO A 76 0.26 -4.22 -11.69
C PRO A 76 -0.86 -3.16 -11.75
N MET A 77 -0.55 -1.96 -11.24
CA MET A 77 -1.36 -0.77 -11.44
C MET A 77 -1.33 -0.35 -12.91
N MET A 78 -2.51 -0.06 -13.46
CA MET A 78 -2.74 0.51 -14.79
C MET A 78 -3.50 1.84 -14.66
N LEU A 79 -3.67 2.57 -15.76
CA LEU A 79 -4.33 3.88 -15.77
C LEU A 79 -5.71 3.90 -15.08
N ARG A 80 -6.55 2.91 -15.35
CA ARG A 80 -7.92 2.85 -14.80
C ARG A 80 -8.12 1.83 -13.70
N LYS A 81 -7.19 0.91 -13.51
CA LYS A 81 -7.42 -0.27 -12.67
C LYS A 81 -6.16 -0.71 -11.96
N TRP A 82 -6.34 -1.42 -10.87
CA TRP A 82 -5.29 -2.18 -10.21
C TRP A 82 -5.91 -3.48 -9.73
N GLY A 83 -5.32 -4.61 -10.12
CA GLY A 83 -5.95 -5.91 -9.92
C GLY A 83 -7.39 -5.91 -10.46
N PRO A 84 -8.38 -6.36 -9.67
CA PRO A 84 -9.77 -6.44 -10.09
C PRO A 84 -10.53 -5.13 -9.90
N VAL A 85 -9.95 -4.14 -9.21
CA VAL A 85 -10.63 -2.88 -8.87
C VAL A 85 -10.38 -1.84 -9.95
N THR A 86 -11.45 -1.14 -10.35
CA THR A 86 -11.42 -0.10 -11.37
C THR A 86 -11.77 1.25 -10.75
N VAL A 87 -10.97 2.28 -11.05
CA VAL A 87 -11.27 3.66 -10.69
C VAL A 87 -12.63 4.07 -11.29
N GLY A 88 -13.50 4.59 -10.44
CA GLY A 88 -14.88 4.95 -10.75
C GLY A 88 -15.90 3.86 -10.43
N SER A 89 -15.48 2.65 -10.03
CA SER A 89 -16.42 1.65 -9.52
C SER A 89 -16.95 2.04 -8.14
N THR A 90 -18.10 1.50 -7.79
CA THR A 90 -18.61 1.58 -6.42
C THR A 90 -17.80 0.69 -5.46
N VAL A 91 -17.89 0.95 -4.16
CA VAL A 91 -17.34 0.07 -3.10
C VAL A 91 -17.89 -1.35 -3.25
N GLU A 92 -19.20 -1.49 -3.49
CA GLU A 92 -19.88 -2.78 -3.61
C GLU A 92 -19.39 -3.59 -4.83
N GLU A 93 -19.13 -2.92 -5.94
CA GLU A 93 -18.50 -3.53 -7.12
C GLU A 93 -17.04 -3.92 -6.86
N ALA A 94 -16.28 -3.07 -6.17
CA ALA A 94 -14.89 -3.36 -5.81
C ALA A 94 -14.80 -4.59 -4.88
N GLU A 95 -15.61 -4.63 -3.82
CA GLU A 95 -15.70 -5.78 -2.90
C GLU A 95 -16.11 -7.07 -3.62
N SER A 96 -17.10 -6.98 -4.52
CA SER A 96 -17.53 -8.11 -5.34
C SER A 96 -16.41 -8.63 -6.25
N ALA A 97 -15.63 -7.73 -6.86
CA ALA A 97 -14.52 -8.08 -7.74
C ALA A 97 -13.32 -8.64 -6.97
N LEU A 98 -13.10 -8.18 -5.74
CA LEU A 98 -12.07 -8.69 -4.82
C LEU A 98 -12.44 -10.04 -4.21
N GLY A 99 -13.74 -10.34 -4.08
CA GLY A 99 -14.21 -11.46 -3.27
C GLY A 99 -13.93 -11.25 -1.76
N GLY A 100 -13.80 -9.99 -1.34
CA GLY A 100 -13.44 -9.57 0.02
C GLY A 100 -14.12 -8.25 0.38
N ARG A 101 -13.78 -7.70 1.55
CA ARG A 101 -14.36 -6.44 2.02
C ARG A 101 -13.36 -5.32 2.12
N LEU A 102 -13.84 -4.09 2.00
CA LEU A 102 -13.09 -2.88 2.30
C LEU A 102 -13.44 -2.41 3.71
N VAL A 103 -12.42 -2.15 4.52
CA VAL A 103 -12.53 -1.60 5.87
C VAL A 103 -12.01 -0.18 5.91
N PHE A 104 -12.67 0.63 6.73
CA PHE A 104 -12.34 2.04 6.95
C PHE A 104 -11.69 2.16 8.33
N PRO A 105 -10.38 2.45 8.43
CA PRO A 105 -9.68 2.45 9.71
C PRO A 105 -10.13 3.59 10.61
N ASP A 106 -10.57 4.71 10.02
CA ASP A 106 -11.18 5.80 10.75
C ASP A 106 -12.66 5.46 10.98
N SER A 107 -12.95 4.99 12.20
CA SER A 107 -14.29 4.55 12.66
C SER A 107 -15.38 5.62 12.60
N GLU A 108 -15.06 6.85 12.18
CA GLU A 108 -16.04 7.86 11.81
C GLU A 108 -16.56 7.60 10.39
N PHE A 109 -17.10 6.40 10.14
CA PHE A 109 -18.13 6.25 9.12
C PHE A 109 -19.38 6.99 9.63
N VAL A 110 -19.29 8.32 9.66
CA VAL A 110 -20.47 9.18 9.67
C VAL A 110 -20.89 9.17 8.22
N GLY A 111 -21.88 8.33 7.85
CA GLY A 111 -22.36 8.19 6.47
C GLY A 111 -22.72 9.54 5.83
N GLY A 112 -21.70 10.21 5.28
CA GLY A 112 -21.66 11.67 5.08
C GLY A 112 -20.27 12.32 5.02
N SER A 113 -19.14 11.63 5.22
CA SER A 113 -17.81 12.18 4.86
C SER A 113 -17.62 12.19 3.35
N GLU A 114 -17.26 13.35 2.79
CA GLU A 114 -17.07 13.54 1.35
C GLU A 114 -15.88 12.74 0.80
N CYS A 115 -14.90 12.38 1.64
CA CYS A 115 -13.69 11.62 1.27
C CYS A 115 -13.18 10.77 2.44
N GLN A 116 -12.90 9.48 2.21
CA GLN A 116 -12.24 8.60 3.18
C GLN A 116 -11.30 7.60 2.50
N TYR A 117 -10.36 7.06 3.26
CA TYR A 117 -9.56 5.92 2.83
C TYR A 117 -10.15 4.59 3.32
N ALA A 118 -10.13 3.60 2.44
CA ALA A 118 -10.46 2.21 2.73
C ALA A 118 -9.32 1.27 2.33
N TYR A 119 -9.32 0.07 2.90
CA TYR A 119 -8.29 -0.96 2.70
C TYR A 119 -8.95 -2.34 2.65
N VAL A 120 -8.35 -3.30 1.96
CA VAL A 120 -8.83 -4.68 1.94
C VAL A 120 -8.68 -5.30 3.35
N GLU A 121 -9.78 -5.84 3.86
CA GLU A 121 -9.84 -6.52 5.15
C GLU A 121 -8.81 -7.67 5.17
N HIS A 122 -7.94 -7.70 6.18
CA HIS A 122 -6.89 -8.69 6.37
C HIS A 122 -5.75 -8.71 5.33
N ASP A 123 -5.62 -7.69 4.48
CA ASP A 123 -4.49 -7.54 3.56
C ASP A 123 -3.50 -6.45 4.07
N PRO A 124 -2.34 -6.83 4.61
CA PRO A 124 -1.34 -5.88 5.08
C PRO A 124 -0.63 -5.11 3.96
N TYR A 125 -0.79 -5.55 2.71
CA TYR A 125 -0.29 -4.88 1.52
C TYR A 125 -1.42 -4.21 0.73
N SER A 126 -2.61 -4.06 1.32
CA SER A 126 -3.71 -3.38 0.64
C SER A 126 -3.26 -2.00 0.16
N PRO A 127 -3.50 -1.66 -1.12
CA PRO A 127 -3.41 -0.26 -1.53
C PRO A 127 -4.44 0.57 -0.76
N GLY A 128 -4.23 1.89 -0.72
CA GLY A 128 -5.20 2.82 -0.16
C GLY A 128 -6.26 3.14 -1.19
N PHE A 129 -7.54 2.88 -0.90
CA PHE A 129 -8.65 3.26 -1.76
C PHE A 129 -9.24 4.57 -1.26
N MET A 130 -9.10 5.65 -2.02
CA MET A 130 -9.82 6.89 -1.75
C MET A 130 -11.26 6.74 -2.22
N ILE A 131 -12.20 6.84 -1.28
CA ILE A 131 -13.64 6.72 -1.49
C ILE A 131 -14.27 8.10 -1.38
N LEU A 132 -14.98 8.53 -2.43
CA LEU A 132 -15.77 9.76 -2.43
C LEU A 132 -17.24 9.47 -2.20
N ASP A 133 -17.90 10.40 -1.50
CA ASP A 133 -19.33 10.33 -1.14
C ASP A 133 -19.73 8.99 -0.50
N GLY A 134 -18.77 8.33 0.16
CA GLY A 134 -18.93 7.01 0.77
C GLY A 134 -19.19 5.85 -0.20
N THR A 135 -19.09 6.05 -1.52
CA THR A 135 -19.53 5.04 -2.50
C THR A 135 -18.56 4.78 -3.63
N THR A 136 -17.78 5.76 -4.08
CA THR A 136 -17.03 5.65 -5.35
C THR A 136 -15.53 5.57 -5.11
N VAL A 137 -14.86 4.57 -5.67
CA VAL A 137 -13.39 4.47 -5.68
C VAL A 137 -12.83 5.52 -6.65
N ALA A 138 -12.32 6.62 -6.12
CA ALA A 138 -11.87 7.76 -6.91
C ALA A 138 -10.37 7.75 -7.21
N ARG A 139 -9.59 7.06 -6.38
CA ARG A 139 -8.14 6.93 -6.49
C ARG A 139 -7.66 5.67 -5.75
N ILE A 140 -6.58 5.08 -6.22
CA ILE A 140 -5.91 3.93 -5.60
C ILE A 140 -4.42 4.28 -5.41
N ASP A 141 -3.98 4.25 -4.16
CA ASP A 141 -2.64 4.64 -3.71
C ASP A 141 -1.76 3.42 -3.45
N ALA A 142 -0.53 3.46 -3.93
CA ALA A 142 0.48 2.48 -3.53
C ALA A 142 0.96 2.76 -2.11
N THR A 143 0.77 1.77 -1.23
CA THR A 143 1.11 1.84 0.21
C THR A 143 2.28 0.93 0.60
N ALA A 144 2.72 0.06 -0.30
CA ALA A 144 3.69 -1.00 -0.04
C ALA A 144 4.80 -1.03 -1.12
N PRO A 145 6.03 -1.45 -0.76
CA PRO A 145 7.16 -1.48 -1.70
C PRO A 145 7.02 -2.54 -2.82
N GLU A 146 6.20 -3.56 -2.63
CA GLU A 146 5.93 -4.62 -3.59
C GLU A 146 5.05 -4.14 -4.76
N HIS A 147 4.31 -3.05 -4.54
CA HIS A 147 3.45 -2.45 -5.53
C HIS A 147 4.23 -1.91 -6.72
N HIS A 148 3.64 -2.09 -7.90
CA HIS A 148 4.26 -1.65 -9.15
C HIS A 148 3.22 -1.31 -10.21
N THR A 149 3.62 -0.46 -11.15
CA THR A 149 2.84 -0.19 -12.36
C THR A 149 3.08 -1.26 -13.42
N ALA A 150 2.22 -1.31 -14.45
CA ALA A 150 2.36 -2.25 -15.56
C ALA A 150 3.65 -2.03 -16.38
N SER A 151 4.21 -0.82 -16.32
CA SER A 151 5.51 -0.49 -16.91
C SER A 151 6.70 -0.81 -15.98
N GLY A 152 6.46 -1.34 -14.77
CA GLY A 152 7.48 -1.76 -13.83
C GLY A 152 7.96 -0.70 -12.83
N ILE A 153 7.41 0.52 -12.87
CA ILE A 153 7.75 1.59 -11.91
C ILE A 153 7.31 1.19 -10.50
N ARG A 154 8.19 1.41 -9.52
CA ARG A 154 8.04 1.08 -8.09
C ARG A 154 8.44 2.27 -7.22
N LEU A 155 8.22 2.14 -5.91
CA LEU A 155 8.88 3.02 -4.94
C LEU A 155 10.41 2.86 -5.07
N GLY A 156 11.12 3.97 -5.10
CA GLY A 156 12.57 4.04 -5.33
C GLY A 156 12.99 4.01 -6.80
N SER A 157 12.09 3.85 -7.76
CA SER A 157 12.45 4.00 -9.18
C SER A 157 12.97 5.42 -9.45
N PRO A 158 14.06 5.60 -10.21
CA PRO A 158 14.53 6.91 -10.61
C PRO A 158 13.54 7.58 -11.57
N THR A 159 13.49 8.91 -11.54
CA THR A 159 12.64 9.74 -12.42
C THR A 159 12.86 9.42 -13.89
N ASP A 160 14.10 9.16 -14.29
CA ASP A 160 14.45 8.78 -15.67
C ASP A 160 13.79 7.47 -16.12
N GLU A 161 13.54 6.51 -15.23
CA GLU A 161 12.78 5.29 -15.57
C GLU A 161 11.31 5.60 -15.84
N VAL A 162 10.71 6.51 -15.07
CA VAL A 162 9.32 6.96 -15.29
C VAL A 162 9.21 7.66 -16.65
N LEU A 163 10.13 8.57 -16.94
CA LEU A 163 10.18 9.29 -18.22
C LEU A 163 10.44 8.34 -19.39
N ALA A 164 11.28 7.32 -19.23
CA ALA A 164 11.50 6.29 -20.24
C ALA A 164 10.26 5.42 -20.48
N ALA A 165 9.49 5.12 -19.42
CA ALA A 165 8.31 4.28 -19.50
C ALA A 165 7.11 4.97 -20.17
N TYR A 166 6.92 6.27 -19.94
CA TYR A 166 5.72 6.98 -20.37
C TYR A 166 5.99 8.08 -21.41
N GLY A 167 7.23 8.57 -21.52
CA GLY A 167 7.62 9.54 -22.55
C GLY A 167 6.85 10.86 -22.48
N ASP A 168 6.40 11.35 -23.63
CA ASP A 168 5.86 12.70 -23.81
C ASP A 168 4.48 12.93 -23.17
N VAL A 169 3.85 11.90 -22.59
CA VAL A 169 2.56 12.04 -21.88
C VAL A 169 2.71 12.37 -20.40
N ILE A 170 3.94 12.59 -19.93
CA ILE A 170 4.22 13.05 -18.57
C ILE A 170 4.23 14.58 -18.52
N GLU A 171 3.36 15.15 -17.69
CA GLU A 171 3.46 16.53 -17.23
C GLU A 171 4.23 16.59 -15.90
N ARG A 172 5.07 17.61 -15.74
CA ARG A 172 5.90 17.81 -14.53
C ARG A 172 5.41 19.02 -13.76
N SER A 173 5.33 18.90 -12.45
CA SER A 173 5.08 20.03 -11.55
C SER A 173 5.92 19.91 -10.27
N PRO A 174 6.27 21.01 -9.60
CA PRO A 174 7.01 20.94 -8.34
C PRO A 174 6.25 20.20 -7.25
N HIS A 175 6.95 19.42 -6.44
CA HIS A 175 6.38 18.78 -5.25
C HIS A 175 6.00 19.83 -4.20
N ALA A 176 4.91 19.61 -3.46
CA ALA A 176 4.38 20.62 -2.53
C ALA A 176 5.26 20.83 -1.28
N TYR A 177 6.00 19.80 -0.85
CA TYR A 177 6.67 19.75 0.46
C TYR A 177 8.18 19.52 0.45
N VAL A 178 8.74 19.04 -0.66
CA VAL A 178 10.16 18.68 -0.75
C VAL A 178 10.71 19.18 -2.08
N ASP A 179 12.03 19.20 -2.21
CA ASP A 179 12.70 19.56 -3.46
C ASP A 179 12.63 18.41 -4.47
N GLY A 180 11.42 18.05 -4.90
CA GLY A 180 11.13 17.00 -5.86
C GLY A 180 10.01 17.42 -6.80
N GLU A 181 9.40 16.46 -7.49
CA GLU A 181 8.36 16.72 -8.50
C GLU A 181 7.16 15.79 -8.35
N TYR A 182 6.04 16.20 -8.93
CA TYR A 182 5.01 15.30 -9.39
C TYR A 182 5.18 15.07 -10.89
N LEU A 183 5.27 13.80 -11.27
CA LEU A 183 5.24 13.32 -12.66
C LEU A 183 3.85 12.76 -12.92
N THR A 184 3.05 13.46 -13.71
CA THR A 184 1.66 13.13 -13.96
C THR A 184 1.48 12.61 -15.38
N LEU A 185 1.08 11.35 -15.53
CA LEU A 185 0.64 10.79 -16.79
C LEU A 185 -0.73 11.39 -17.17
N VAL A 186 -0.75 12.14 -18.27
CA VAL A 186 -1.94 12.73 -18.88
C VAL A 186 -2.24 12.03 -20.21
N PRO A 187 -3.28 11.17 -20.27
CA PRO A 187 -3.63 10.47 -21.50
C PRO A 187 -4.04 11.43 -22.63
N ASN A 188 -3.61 11.14 -23.86
CA ASN A 188 -4.03 11.91 -25.05
C ASN A 188 -5.41 11.49 -25.57
N ASP A 189 -5.84 10.27 -25.27
CA ASP A 189 -7.10 9.72 -25.77
C ASP A 189 -8.29 10.28 -24.99
N GLU A 190 -9.30 10.80 -25.71
CA GLU A 190 -10.48 11.44 -25.10
C GLU A 190 -11.24 10.50 -24.16
N VAL A 191 -11.25 9.20 -24.45
CA VAL A 191 -11.89 8.18 -23.60
C VAL A 191 -11.20 8.02 -22.25
N ASP A 192 -9.93 8.39 -22.15
CA ASP A 192 -9.06 8.30 -20.97
C ASP A 192 -8.80 9.66 -20.31
N ALA A 193 -9.32 10.75 -20.87
CA ALA A 193 -9.04 12.12 -20.44
C ALA A 193 -9.39 12.40 -18.97
N ALA A 194 -10.28 11.60 -18.37
CA ALA A 194 -10.66 11.74 -16.97
C ALA A 194 -9.70 11.06 -15.97
N TYR A 195 -8.68 10.32 -16.42
CA TYR A 195 -7.80 9.52 -15.57
C TYR A 195 -6.36 10.04 -15.54
N ARG A 196 -5.67 9.79 -14.44
CA ARG A 196 -4.24 10.10 -14.26
C ARG A 196 -3.53 8.96 -13.55
N VAL A 197 -2.23 8.87 -13.79
CA VAL A 197 -1.28 8.22 -12.87
C VAL A 197 -0.32 9.31 -12.41
N VAL A 198 -0.10 9.43 -11.11
CA VAL A 198 0.78 10.45 -10.52
C VAL A 198 1.89 9.74 -9.77
N PHE A 199 3.13 10.19 -9.98
CA PHE A 199 4.30 9.78 -9.21
C PHE A 199 4.82 10.99 -8.46
N ALA A 200 5.01 10.86 -7.14
CA ALA A 200 5.72 11.86 -6.33
C ALA A 200 7.19 11.47 -6.24
N THR A 201 8.10 12.44 -6.36
CA THR A 201 9.55 12.22 -6.25
C THR A 201 10.17 13.07 -5.15
N ASN A 202 11.38 12.69 -4.73
CA ASN A 202 12.17 13.41 -3.73
C ASN A 202 13.36 14.16 -4.35
N GLU A 203 14.18 14.76 -3.50
CA GLU A 203 15.42 15.49 -3.85
C GLU A 203 16.53 14.63 -4.45
N ALA A 204 16.39 13.30 -4.40
CA ALA A 204 17.27 12.35 -5.08
C ALA A 204 16.73 11.90 -6.44
N ASP A 205 15.64 12.53 -6.93
CA ASP A 205 14.92 12.17 -8.14
C ASP A 205 14.35 10.73 -8.10
N GLU A 206 14.01 10.22 -6.93
CA GLU A 206 13.44 8.87 -6.74
C GLU A 206 11.94 8.94 -6.42
N VAL A 207 11.16 8.00 -6.96
CA VAL A 207 9.72 7.87 -6.68
C VAL A 207 9.50 7.51 -5.21
N THR A 208 8.73 8.34 -4.49
CA THR A 208 8.36 8.13 -3.09
C THR A 208 6.90 7.77 -2.88
N GLY A 209 6.08 7.89 -3.93
CA GLY A 209 4.69 7.49 -3.92
C GLY A 209 4.13 7.46 -5.34
N PHE A 210 3.11 6.64 -5.58
CA PHE A 210 2.36 6.70 -6.82
C PHE A 210 0.92 6.22 -6.65
N GLN A 211 0.05 6.75 -7.51
CA GLN A 211 -1.39 6.50 -7.47
C GLN A 211 -1.99 6.57 -8.87
N ASN A 212 -3.10 5.87 -9.08
CA ASN A 212 -4.00 6.12 -10.21
C ASN A 212 -5.34 6.69 -9.70
N GLY A 213 -6.07 7.38 -10.56
CA GLY A 213 -7.36 7.94 -10.15
C GLY A 213 -8.01 8.81 -11.21
N LEU A 214 -9.17 9.36 -10.83
CA LEU A 214 -9.82 10.44 -11.57
C LEU A 214 -8.95 11.71 -11.50
N GLU A 215 -9.03 12.57 -12.51
CA GLU A 215 -8.17 13.75 -12.68
C GLU A 215 -8.05 14.60 -11.40
N GLY A 216 -9.15 14.96 -10.76
CA GLY A 216 -9.08 15.71 -9.49
C GLY A 216 -8.43 14.89 -8.37
N PRO A 217 -9.07 13.80 -7.92
CA PRO A 217 -8.60 12.96 -6.81
C PRO A 217 -7.15 12.47 -6.91
N ALA A 218 -6.69 12.10 -8.12
CA ALA A 218 -5.31 11.68 -8.34
C ALA A 218 -4.28 12.79 -8.03
N ASN A 219 -4.66 14.05 -8.26
CA ASN A 219 -3.82 15.23 -8.04
C ASN A 219 -4.02 15.88 -6.66
N TRP A 220 -4.88 15.33 -5.78
CA TRP A 220 -5.05 15.85 -4.43
C TRP A 220 -3.84 15.52 -3.57
N VAL A 221 -3.03 16.55 -3.29
CA VAL A 221 -1.79 16.43 -2.51
C VAL A 221 -2.05 15.95 -1.08
N GLU A 222 -3.11 16.43 -0.44
CA GLU A 222 -3.43 16.13 0.97
C GLU A 222 -4.25 14.84 1.16
N GLY A 223 -4.64 14.18 0.05
CA GLY A 223 -5.59 13.06 0.12
C GLY A 223 -6.98 13.52 0.59
N CYS A 224 -7.58 12.77 1.53
CA CYS A 224 -8.81 13.18 2.21
C CYS A 224 -8.47 14.07 3.40
N ALA A 225 -8.72 15.37 3.29
CA ALA A 225 -8.44 16.39 4.31
C ALA A 225 -9.58 17.40 4.46
#